data_AF-A0A6H9KQL3-F1
#
_entry.id   AF-A0A6H9KQL3-F1
#
_cell.length_a   1.000
_cell.length_b   1.000
_cell.length_c   1.000
_cell.angle_alpha   90.00
_cell.angle_beta   90.00
_cell.angle_gamma   90.00
#
_symmetry.space_group_name_H-M   'P 1'
#
loop_
_entity.id
_entity.type
_entity.pdbx_description
1 polymer ?
#
loop_
_entity_poly.entity_id
_entity_poly.type
_entity_poly.pdbx_seq_one_letter_code
_entity_poly.pdbx_strand_id
1 'polypeptide(L)'
;MGNNYWMFVETEENATITRQLGYKIFGMGPKYRKRANRMQKNDRVIFYTSLTKKWTASATISKTCFEDTTVVWKPESRPNDFKFRVELKPDYILNESEYLDGLKIGPGLEYVRKWSPENWPLAFWDRLHLLPQRDFNLLEGEMIRIKTGKPAESPPDRVPRGNKNSYARRSGRKNSKVNTRTER
;
A
#
# COMPACT_ATOMS: atom_id res chain seq x y z
N MET A 1 -3.55 12.70 10.70
CA MET A 1 -4.53 11.66 10.32
C MET A 1 -3.79 10.66 9.44
N GLY A 2 -3.99 9.36 9.63
CA GLY A 2 -3.30 8.35 8.80
C GLY A 2 -3.93 8.29 7.42
N ASN A 3 -3.13 8.37 6.36
CA ASN A 3 -3.61 8.20 4.99
C ASN A 3 -3.79 6.69 4.73
N ASN A 4 -4.87 6.31 4.06
CA ASN A 4 -4.97 4.94 3.53
C ASN A 4 -4.16 4.82 2.25
N TYR A 5 -3.67 3.61 2.01
CA TYR A 5 -2.90 3.25 0.84
C TYR A 5 -3.66 2.19 0.07
N TRP A 6 -4.12 2.53 -1.13
CA TRP A 6 -4.92 1.65 -1.96
C TRP A 6 -4.10 1.13 -3.14
N MET A 7 -4.47 -0.04 -3.62
CA MET A 7 -4.03 -0.54 -4.91
C MET A 7 -5.22 -0.84 -5.79
N PHE A 8 -5.18 -0.29 -7.01
CA PHE A 8 -6.16 -0.50 -8.06
C PHE A 8 -5.62 -1.50 -9.05
N VAL A 9 -6.36 -2.58 -9.27
CA VAL A 9 -5.98 -3.64 -10.19
C VAL A 9 -6.82 -3.54 -11.46
N GLU A 10 -6.14 -3.50 -12.59
CA GLU A 10 -6.72 -3.36 -13.92
C GLU A 10 -6.33 -4.50 -14.85
N THR A 11 -7.20 -4.73 -15.84
CA THR A 11 -6.85 -5.50 -17.04
C THR A 11 -5.96 -4.65 -17.94
N GLU A 12 -5.21 -5.26 -18.86
CA GLU A 12 -4.33 -4.51 -19.78
C GLU A 12 -5.07 -3.49 -20.63
N GLU A 13 -6.24 -3.87 -21.16
CA GLU A 13 -7.09 -2.97 -21.96
C GLU A 13 -7.51 -1.74 -21.16
N ASN A 14 -8.03 -1.94 -19.93
CA ASN A 14 -8.46 -0.83 -19.08
C ASN A 14 -7.29 -0.01 -18.53
N ALA A 15 -6.14 -0.63 -18.25
CA ALA A 15 -4.93 0.08 -17.86
C ALA A 15 -4.45 1.02 -18.98
N THR A 16 -4.58 0.62 -20.24
CA THR A 16 -4.26 1.46 -21.40
C THR A 16 -5.18 2.68 -21.47
N ILE A 17 -6.48 2.48 -21.29
CA ILE A 17 -7.47 3.58 -21.23
C ILE A 17 -7.17 4.52 -20.05
N THR A 18 -6.97 3.98 -18.86
CA THR A 18 -6.65 4.75 -17.65
C THR A 18 -5.36 5.56 -17.82
N ARG A 19 -4.36 5.01 -18.51
CA ARG A 19 -3.13 5.71 -18.89
C ARG A 19 -3.39 6.86 -19.88
N GLN A 20 -4.20 6.64 -20.91
CA GLN A 20 -4.60 7.69 -21.86
C GLN A 20 -5.34 8.85 -21.17
N LEU A 21 -6.13 8.55 -20.14
CA LEU A 21 -6.78 9.54 -19.27
C LEU A 21 -5.82 10.22 -18.27
N GLY A 22 -4.54 9.80 -18.25
CA GLY A 22 -3.51 10.35 -17.39
C GLY A 22 -3.69 10.01 -15.91
N TYR A 23 -4.31 8.87 -15.59
CA TYR A 23 -4.57 8.42 -14.21
C TYR A 23 -5.35 9.44 -13.37
N LYS A 24 -6.25 10.21 -14.00
CA LYS A 24 -7.06 11.25 -13.34
C LYS A 24 -8.35 10.73 -12.73
N ILE A 25 -8.79 9.55 -13.14
CA ILE A 25 -10.05 8.97 -12.70
C ILE A 25 -9.91 7.45 -12.65
N PHE A 26 -10.58 6.84 -11.68
CA PHE A 26 -10.68 5.39 -11.60
C PHE A 26 -12.10 4.97 -11.24
N GLY A 27 -12.64 4.01 -11.99
CA GLY A 27 -14.00 3.50 -11.84
C GLY A 27 -14.04 2.10 -11.21
N MET A 28 -15.03 1.89 -10.35
CA MET A 28 -15.26 0.67 -9.60
C MET A 28 -16.71 0.23 -9.68
N GLY A 29 -16.90 -1.09 -9.63
CA GLY A 29 -18.23 -1.68 -9.67
C GLY A 29 -18.96 -1.62 -8.33
N PRO A 30 -20.27 -1.91 -8.30
CA PRO A 30 -21.11 -1.77 -7.11
C PRO A 30 -20.66 -2.63 -5.93
N LYS A 31 -20.01 -3.77 -6.20
CA LYS A 31 -19.43 -4.63 -5.15
C LYS A 31 -18.38 -3.92 -4.29
N TYR A 32 -17.75 -2.86 -4.80
CA TYR A 32 -16.75 -2.07 -4.07
C TYR A 32 -17.30 -0.79 -3.45
N ARG A 33 -18.60 -0.48 -3.60
CA ARG A 33 -19.22 0.78 -3.13
C ARG A 33 -18.82 1.16 -1.70
N LYS A 34 -18.87 0.21 -0.76
CA LYS A 34 -18.52 0.46 0.64
C LYS A 34 -17.05 0.87 0.82
N ARG A 35 -16.13 0.31 0.01
CA ARG A 35 -14.70 0.68 0.05
C ARG A 35 -14.47 2.01 -0.65
N ALA A 36 -15.09 2.22 -1.81
CA ALA A 36 -15.05 3.48 -2.54
C ALA A 36 -15.51 4.67 -1.66
N ASN A 37 -16.63 4.52 -0.95
CA ASN A 37 -17.14 5.54 -0.04
C ASN A 37 -16.24 5.81 1.18
N ARG A 38 -15.35 4.88 1.54
CA ARG A 38 -14.39 5.08 2.63
C ARG A 38 -13.16 5.87 2.18
N MET A 39 -12.87 5.91 0.88
CA MET A 39 -11.74 6.65 0.34
C MET A 39 -11.89 8.14 0.63
N GLN A 40 -10.85 8.72 1.20
CA GLN A 40 -10.81 10.14 1.55
C GLN A 40 -9.83 10.89 0.66
N LYS A 41 -9.99 12.21 0.61
CA LYS A 41 -8.98 13.08 0.02
C LYS A 41 -7.63 12.86 0.69
N ASN A 42 -6.55 12.86 -0.08
CA ASN A 42 -5.16 12.57 0.33
C ASN A 42 -4.83 11.10 0.63
N ASP A 43 -5.80 10.18 0.52
CA ASP A 43 -5.45 8.76 0.40
C ASP A 43 -4.56 8.57 -0.84
N ARG A 44 -3.58 7.68 -0.75
CA ARG A 44 -2.64 7.40 -1.84
C ARG A 44 -3.05 6.12 -2.54
N VAL A 45 -2.82 6.06 -3.85
CA VAL A 45 -3.20 4.92 -4.69
C VAL A 45 -2.04 4.52 -5.59
N ILE A 46 -1.94 3.23 -5.89
CA ILE A 46 -1.00 2.69 -6.87
C ILE A 46 -1.72 1.77 -7.85
N PHE A 47 -1.34 1.83 -9.12
CA PHE A 47 -1.96 1.07 -10.19
C PHE A 47 -1.16 -0.20 -10.51
N TYR A 48 -1.87 -1.32 -10.64
CA TYR A 48 -1.31 -2.63 -10.93
C TYR A 48 -2.07 -3.29 -12.10
N THR A 49 -1.34 -3.83 -13.06
CA THR A 49 -1.91 -4.59 -14.18
C THR A 49 -1.77 -6.08 -13.89
N SER A 50 -2.90 -6.80 -13.83
CA SER A 50 -2.93 -8.18 -13.31
C SER A 50 -2.22 -9.19 -14.21
N LEU A 51 -2.38 -9.10 -15.53
CA LEU A 51 -1.82 -10.07 -16.48
C LEU A 51 -0.30 -9.94 -16.59
N THR A 52 0.21 -8.73 -16.84
CA THR A 52 1.66 -8.48 -16.87
C THR A 52 2.32 -8.46 -15.50
N LYS A 53 1.54 -8.38 -14.42
CA LYS A 53 2.01 -8.25 -13.03
C LYS A 53 2.92 -7.04 -12.85
N LYS A 54 2.49 -5.86 -13.28
CA LYS A 54 3.33 -4.64 -13.26
C LYS A 54 2.66 -3.50 -12.52
N TRP A 55 3.44 -2.71 -11.79
CA TRP A 55 2.97 -1.41 -11.31
C TRP A 55 3.34 -0.29 -12.27
N THR A 56 2.40 0.61 -12.51
CA THR A 56 2.47 1.56 -13.64
C THR A 56 2.50 3.02 -13.21
N ALA A 57 1.79 3.38 -12.14
CA ALA A 57 1.73 4.74 -11.63
C ALA A 57 1.31 4.79 -10.15
N SER A 58 1.61 5.90 -9.48
CA SER A 58 1.00 6.30 -8.22
C SER A 58 0.25 7.62 -8.37
N ALA A 59 -0.77 7.81 -7.52
CA ALA A 59 -1.60 9.00 -7.51
C ALA A 59 -2.16 9.26 -6.11
N THR A 60 -2.73 10.44 -5.94
CA THR A 60 -3.41 10.88 -4.71
C THR A 60 -4.88 11.15 -5.00
N ILE A 61 -5.78 10.67 -4.14
CA ILE A 61 -7.21 10.96 -4.27
C ILE A 61 -7.45 12.45 -4.05
N SER A 62 -7.93 13.12 -5.09
CA SER A 62 -8.25 14.56 -5.08
C SER A 62 -9.70 14.82 -4.68
N LYS A 63 -10.62 13.92 -5.07
CA LYS A 63 -12.05 13.98 -4.77
C LYS A 63 -12.59 12.60 -4.39
N THR A 64 -13.44 12.58 -3.38
CA THR A 64 -14.09 11.37 -2.86
C THR A 64 -15.05 10.75 -3.87
N CYS A 65 -15.52 9.54 -3.56
CA CYS A 65 -16.37 8.75 -4.43
C CYS A 65 -17.63 9.51 -4.91
N PHE A 66 -17.92 9.40 -6.20
CA PHE A 66 -19.15 9.85 -6.85
C PHE A 66 -19.68 8.78 -7.82
N GLU A 67 -20.91 8.92 -8.27
CA GLU A 67 -21.55 7.98 -9.20
C GLU A 67 -21.62 8.58 -10.61
N ASP A 68 -21.15 7.84 -11.61
CA ASP A 68 -21.18 8.22 -13.03
C ASP A 68 -21.14 6.96 -13.92
N THR A 69 -22.09 6.86 -14.85
CA THR A 69 -22.28 5.72 -15.75
C THR A 69 -21.81 5.99 -17.19
N THR A 70 -21.12 7.11 -17.44
CA THR A 70 -20.54 7.42 -18.76
C THR A 70 -19.59 6.30 -19.20
N VAL A 71 -19.71 5.78 -20.42
CA VAL A 71 -18.84 4.68 -20.88
C VAL A 71 -17.41 5.19 -21.03
N VAL A 72 -16.49 4.65 -20.22
CA VAL A 72 -15.05 5.00 -20.23
C VAL A 72 -14.21 3.73 -20.34
N TRP A 73 -14.50 2.73 -19.50
CA TRP A 73 -13.80 1.46 -19.46
C TRP A 73 -14.57 0.34 -20.16
N LYS A 74 -13.85 -0.74 -20.46
CA LYS A 74 -14.36 -1.94 -21.13
C LYS A 74 -14.77 -3.00 -20.10
N PRO A 75 -15.83 -3.79 -20.39
CA PRO A 75 -16.64 -3.73 -21.61
C PRO A 75 -17.68 -2.59 -21.57
N GLU A 76 -17.95 -1.98 -22.73
CA GLU A 76 -18.92 -0.87 -22.86
C GLU A 76 -20.36 -1.28 -22.52
N SER A 77 -20.68 -2.56 -22.68
CA SER A 77 -21.99 -3.14 -22.36
C SER A 77 -22.29 -3.19 -20.86
N ARG A 78 -21.31 -2.92 -19.99
CA ARG A 78 -21.46 -2.94 -18.54
C ARG A 78 -20.97 -1.64 -17.89
N PRO A 79 -21.57 -0.48 -18.22
CA PRO A 79 -21.15 0.80 -17.63
C PRO A 79 -21.29 0.82 -16.11
N ASN A 80 -22.24 0.06 -15.57
CA ASN A 80 -22.45 -0.07 -14.13
C ASN A 80 -21.27 -0.71 -13.39
N ASP A 81 -20.42 -1.50 -14.07
CA ASP A 81 -19.21 -2.10 -13.48
C ASP A 81 -18.13 -1.07 -13.14
N PHE A 82 -18.31 0.19 -13.57
CA PHE A 82 -17.41 1.31 -13.31
C PHE A 82 -18.14 2.56 -12.78
N LYS A 83 -19.32 2.34 -12.19
CA LYS A 83 -20.22 3.41 -11.74
C LYS A 83 -19.63 4.28 -10.63
N PHE A 84 -18.92 3.67 -9.68
CA PHE A 84 -18.39 4.37 -8.51
C PHE A 84 -16.97 4.86 -8.80
N ARG A 85 -16.79 6.17 -8.90
CA ARG A 85 -15.53 6.78 -9.37
C ARG A 85 -14.89 7.66 -8.32
N VAL A 86 -13.58 7.75 -8.36
CA VAL A 86 -12.78 8.73 -7.62
C VAL A 86 -11.96 9.56 -8.59
N GLU A 87 -11.77 10.84 -8.29
CA GLU A 87 -10.82 11.68 -9.02
C GLU A 87 -9.46 11.63 -8.34
N LEU A 88 -8.42 11.67 -9.16
CA LEU A 88 -7.05 11.43 -8.77
C LEU A 88 -6.17 12.55 -9.32
N LYS A 89 -5.15 12.90 -8.55
CA LYS A 89 -4.00 13.68 -9.01
C LYS A 89 -2.84 12.70 -9.20
N PRO A 90 -2.33 12.47 -10.41
CA PRO A 90 -1.16 11.60 -10.61
C PRO A 90 0.07 12.20 -9.92
N ASP A 91 0.84 11.34 -9.26
CA ASP A 91 2.08 11.72 -8.58
C ASP A 91 3.29 11.26 -9.40
N TYR A 92 3.36 9.97 -9.74
CA TYR A 92 4.42 9.40 -10.58
C TYR A 92 3.83 8.45 -11.63
N ILE A 93 4.09 8.72 -12.91
CA ILE A 93 3.65 7.87 -14.03
C ILE A 93 4.88 7.30 -14.73
N LEU A 94 5.06 5.97 -14.70
CA LEU A 94 6.20 5.31 -15.33
C LEU A 94 6.01 5.18 -16.85
N ASN A 95 7.12 5.10 -17.58
CA ASN A 95 7.10 4.66 -18.97
C ASN A 95 6.90 3.13 -19.02
N GLU A 96 6.43 2.57 -20.13
CA GLU A 96 6.17 1.12 -20.23
C GLU A 96 7.43 0.27 -20.04
N SER A 97 8.59 0.77 -20.50
CA SER A 97 9.90 0.17 -20.29
C SER A 97 10.39 0.25 -18.84
N GLU A 98 9.81 1.14 -18.04
CA GLU A 98 10.18 1.43 -16.66
C GLU A 98 9.23 0.80 -15.63
N TYR A 99 8.14 0.17 -16.09
CA TYR A 99 7.17 -0.44 -15.19
C TYR A 99 7.82 -1.38 -14.18
N LEU A 100 7.40 -1.26 -12.93
CA LEU A 100 7.94 -2.09 -11.87
C LEU A 100 7.48 -3.53 -12.09
N ASP A 101 8.46 -4.42 -12.26
CA ASP A 101 8.24 -5.85 -12.46
C ASP A 101 7.78 -6.50 -11.15
N GLY A 102 6.52 -6.95 -11.15
CA GLY A 102 5.90 -7.65 -10.02
C GLY A 102 6.63 -8.90 -9.63
N LEU A 103 7.27 -9.61 -10.55
CA LEU A 103 8.01 -10.83 -10.22
C LEU A 103 9.25 -10.54 -9.37
N LYS A 104 9.79 -9.33 -9.43
CA LYS A 104 10.97 -8.92 -8.64
C LYS A 104 10.60 -8.41 -7.25
N ILE A 105 9.54 -7.60 -7.16
CA ILE A 105 9.21 -6.88 -5.91
C ILE A 105 8.03 -7.55 -5.18
N GLY A 106 7.07 -8.10 -5.91
CA GLY A 106 5.81 -8.64 -5.39
C GLY A 106 5.95 -9.69 -4.29
N PRO A 107 6.79 -10.75 -4.44
CA PRO A 107 6.98 -11.75 -3.39
C PRO A 107 7.48 -11.18 -2.05
N GLY A 108 8.12 -10.01 -2.05
CA GLY A 108 8.67 -9.36 -0.85
C GLY A 108 7.68 -8.46 -0.10
N LEU A 109 6.46 -8.26 -0.62
CA LEU A 109 5.45 -7.40 0.00
C LEU A 109 4.84 -8.06 1.24
N GLU A 110 4.64 -7.27 2.29
CA GLU A 110 3.96 -7.73 3.51
C GLU A 110 2.53 -8.18 3.22
N TYR A 111 1.86 -7.52 2.28
CA TYR A 111 0.50 -7.81 1.85
C TYR A 111 0.33 -9.27 1.38
N VAL A 112 1.34 -9.84 0.71
CA VAL A 112 1.28 -11.18 0.14
C VAL A 112 1.87 -12.26 1.05
N ARG A 113 2.34 -11.91 2.26
CA ARG A 113 3.07 -12.82 3.17
C ARG A 113 2.36 -14.13 3.51
N LYS A 114 1.02 -14.18 3.38
CA LYS A 114 0.23 -15.41 3.62
C LYS A 114 0.18 -16.36 2.41
N TRP A 115 0.64 -15.93 1.25
CA TRP A 115 0.70 -16.71 0.03
C TRP A 115 2.09 -17.33 -0.14
N SER A 116 2.16 -18.49 -0.78
CA SER A 116 3.47 -19.02 -1.18
C SER A 116 4.10 -18.10 -2.24
N PRO A 117 5.44 -18.00 -2.30
CA PRO A 117 6.13 -17.12 -3.25
C PRO A 117 5.81 -17.41 -4.72
N GLU A 118 5.33 -18.59 -5.08
CA GLU A 118 4.96 -18.94 -6.45
C GLU A 118 3.55 -18.46 -6.79
N ASN A 119 2.68 -18.34 -5.77
CA ASN A 119 1.26 -18.06 -5.91
C ASN A 119 0.87 -16.65 -5.46
N TRP A 120 1.82 -15.79 -5.07
CA TRP A 120 1.55 -14.43 -4.63
C TRP A 120 0.65 -13.61 -5.57
N PRO A 121 0.69 -13.74 -6.93
CA PRO A 121 -0.17 -12.92 -7.79
C PRO A 121 -1.66 -13.14 -7.53
N LEU A 122 -2.04 -14.30 -7.00
CA LEU A 122 -3.43 -14.62 -6.64
C LEU A 122 -3.94 -13.74 -5.48
N ALA A 123 -3.05 -13.17 -4.68
CA ALA A 123 -3.39 -12.18 -3.66
C ALA A 123 -4.05 -10.92 -4.26
N PHE A 124 -3.82 -10.66 -5.55
CA PHE A 124 -4.30 -9.50 -6.30
C PHE A 124 -5.39 -9.85 -7.33
N TRP A 125 -6.10 -10.96 -7.11
CA TRP A 125 -7.22 -11.35 -7.98
C TRP A 125 -8.38 -10.35 -7.96
N ASP A 126 -8.59 -9.68 -6.82
CA ASP A 126 -9.64 -8.67 -6.68
C ASP A 126 -9.20 -7.31 -7.27
N ARG A 127 -10.12 -6.40 -7.58
CA ARG A 127 -9.77 -5.11 -8.20
C ARG A 127 -9.24 -4.06 -7.25
N LEU A 128 -9.49 -4.22 -5.94
CA LEU A 128 -9.28 -3.16 -4.96
C LEU A 128 -8.70 -3.73 -3.67
N HIS A 129 -7.51 -3.25 -3.32
CA HIS A 129 -6.77 -3.69 -2.13
C HIS A 129 -6.39 -2.51 -1.25
N LEU A 130 -6.36 -2.74 0.06
CA LEU A 130 -5.79 -1.82 1.04
C LEU A 130 -4.39 -2.34 1.40
N LEU A 131 -3.35 -1.58 1.05
CA LEU A 131 -1.97 -1.96 1.27
C LEU A 131 -1.46 -1.47 2.64
N PRO A 132 -0.53 -2.22 3.27
CA PRO A 132 0.31 -1.69 4.32
C PRO A 132 1.09 -0.47 3.83
N GLN A 133 1.27 0.52 4.71
CA GLN A 133 2.08 1.72 4.43
C GLN A 133 3.50 1.35 3.96
N ARG A 134 4.10 0.31 4.54
CA ARG A 134 5.46 -0.14 4.19
C ARG A 134 5.55 -0.57 2.73
N ASP A 135 4.57 -1.36 2.26
CA ASP A 135 4.53 -1.86 0.89
C ASP A 135 4.30 -0.73 -0.10
N PHE A 136 3.38 0.19 0.21
CA PHE A 136 3.15 1.35 -0.63
C PHE A 136 4.41 2.22 -0.77
N ASN A 137 5.06 2.53 0.36
CA ASN A 137 6.28 3.34 0.38
C ASN A 137 7.42 2.68 -0.39
N LEU A 138 7.53 1.35 -0.34
CA LEU A 138 8.51 0.61 -1.13
C LEU A 138 8.24 0.79 -2.63
N LEU A 139 7.00 0.54 -3.08
CA LEU A 139 6.64 0.62 -4.49
C LEU A 139 6.79 2.04 -5.03
N GLU A 140 6.24 3.05 -4.34
CA GLU A 140 6.38 4.44 -4.75
C GLU A 140 7.84 4.92 -4.65
N GLY A 141 8.60 4.44 -3.68
CA GLY A 141 10.03 4.74 -3.56
C GLY A 141 10.82 4.30 -4.78
N GLU A 142 10.53 3.12 -5.34
CA GLU A 142 11.12 2.67 -6.59
C GLU A 142 10.67 3.53 -7.78
N MET A 143 9.41 3.98 -7.82
CA MET A 143 8.95 4.93 -8.86
C MET A 143 9.69 6.26 -8.81
N ILE A 144 9.88 6.82 -7.61
CA ILE A 144 10.65 8.05 -7.38
C ILE A 144 12.08 7.87 -7.85
N ARG A 145 12.70 6.72 -7.51
CA ARG A 145 14.07 6.41 -7.92
C ARG A 145 14.24 6.38 -9.42
N ILE A 146 13.31 5.75 -10.13
CA ILE A 146 13.30 5.70 -11.59
C ILE A 146 13.15 7.10 -12.18
N LYS A 147 12.23 7.93 -11.65
CA LYS A 147 11.94 9.26 -12.22
C LYS A 147 12.96 10.34 -11.89
N THR A 148 13.60 10.27 -10.73
CA THR A 148 14.50 11.32 -10.24
C THR A 148 15.97 10.91 -10.26
N GLY A 149 16.26 9.62 -10.43
CA GLY A 149 17.60 9.04 -10.27
C GLY A 149 18.09 9.00 -8.82
N LYS A 150 17.32 9.54 -7.85
CA LYS A 150 17.68 9.59 -6.44
C LYS A 150 16.83 8.61 -5.63
N PRO A 151 17.40 7.93 -4.62
CA PRO A 151 16.59 7.13 -3.72
C PRO A 151 15.54 8.02 -3.03
N ALA A 152 14.34 7.49 -2.81
CA ALA A 152 13.32 8.20 -2.05
C ALA A 152 13.86 8.58 -0.66
N GLU A 153 13.55 9.79 -0.19
CA GLU A 153 13.90 10.21 1.17
C GLU A 153 13.36 9.15 2.14
N SER A 154 14.25 8.60 2.97
CA SER A 154 13.88 7.59 3.94
C SER A 154 12.74 8.14 4.80
N PRO A 155 11.64 7.38 5.03
CA PRO A 155 10.60 7.83 5.94
C PRO A 155 11.27 8.22 7.26
N PRO A 156 10.85 9.31 7.95
CA PRO A 156 11.44 9.68 9.22
C PRO A 156 11.38 8.44 10.11
N ASP A 157 12.55 7.97 10.54
CA ASP A 157 12.70 6.78 11.36
C ASP A 157 11.63 6.81 12.43
N ARG A 158 10.75 5.79 12.45
CA ARG A 158 9.90 5.59 13.60
C ARG A 158 10.85 5.37 14.76
N VAL A 159 11.01 6.41 15.60
CA VAL A 159 11.73 6.32 16.87
C VAL A 159 11.28 5.01 17.51
N PRO A 160 12.19 4.05 17.77
CA PRO A 160 11.82 2.82 18.45
C PRO A 160 11.09 3.24 19.72
N ARG A 161 9.83 2.81 19.89
CA ARG A 161 9.11 3.03 21.14
C ARG A 161 10.01 2.44 22.23
N GLY A 162 10.64 3.33 22.99
CA GLY A 162 11.62 2.99 23.99
C GLY A 162 11.06 1.88 24.87
N ASN A 163 11.81 0.79 24.96
CA ASN A 163 11.53 -0.32 25.83
C ASN A 163 11.55 0.21 27.28
N LYS A 164 10.39 0.63 27.79
CA LYS A 164 10.19 1.01 29.19
C LYS A 164 10.15 -0.27 30.02
N ASN A 165 11.30 -0.90 30.19
CA ASN A 165 11.52 -1.89 31.25
C ASN A 165 12.99 -1.82 31.68
N SER A 166 13.33 -0.73 32.34
CA SER A 166 14.53 -0.60 33.18
C SER A 166 14.09 -0.29 34.61
N TYR A 167 13.44 -1.26 35.27
CA TYR A 167 13.41 -1.25 36.73
C TYR A 167 14.81 -1.60 37.25
N ALA A 168 15.54 -0.52 37.50
CA ALA A 168 16.56 -0.33 38.52
C ALA A 168 17.12 -1.60 39.18
N ARG A 169 18.33 -1.99 38.77
CA ARG A 169 19.28 -2.67 39.64
C ARG A 169 19.66 -1.71 40.76
N ARG A 170 19.00 -1.81 41.91
CA ARG A 170 19.43 -1.13 43.14
C ARG A 170 20.34 -2.07 43.93
N SER A 171 21.63 -1.81 43.85
CA SER A 171 22.64 -2.39 44.73
C SER A 171 22.35 -2.03 46.19
N GLY A 172 22.12 -3.02 47.04
CA GLY A 172 21.97 -2.89 48.49
C GLY A 172 22.89 -3.86 49.21
N ARG A 173 24.11 -3.40 49.50
CA ARG A 173 25.12 -4.07 50.31
C ARG A 173 24.77 -3.85 51.80
N LYS A 174 24.57 -4.91 52.60
CA LYS A 174 25.23 -5.12 53.91
C LYS A 174 24.68 -6.30 54.74
N ASN A 175 25.65 -7.07 55.22
CA ASN A 175 25.78 -7.76 56.51
C ASN A 175 24.97 -9.02 56.82
N SER A 176 25.69 -10.14 56.65
CA SER A 176 25.67 -11.29 57.54
C SER A 176 25.84 -10.88 59.01
N LYS A 177 24.93 -11.38 59.86
CA LYS A 177 25.24 -11.70 61.25
C LYS A 177 24.82 -13.14 61.51
N VAL A 178 25.86 -13.95 61.68
CA VAL A 178 25.85 -15.25 62.35
C VAL A 178 25.27 -15.04 63.76
N ASN A 179 24.35 -15.90 64.17
CA ASN A 179 24.11 -16.12 65.59
C ASN A 179 24.01 -17.62 65.85
N THR A 180 25.10 -18.14 66.38
CA THR A 180 25.20 -19.43 67.05
C THR A 180 24.31 -19.41 68.30
N ARG A 181 23.53 -20.46 68.53
CA ARG A 181 23.00 -20.76 69.86
C ARG A 181 23.12 -22.26 70.13
N THR A 182 24.14 -22.57 70.90
CA THR A 182 24.39 -23.88 71.52
C THR A 182 23.58 -24.00 72.81
N GLU A 183 23.30 -25.25 73.14
CA GLU A 183 22.55 -25.88 74.23
C GLU A 183 22.70 -25.28 75.65
N ARG A 184 21.63 -25.43 76.44
CA ARG A 184 21.63 -26.06 77.76
C ARG A 184 20.32 -26.79 77.98
#